data_AF-A0A3N7D805-F1
#
_entry.id   AF-A0A3N7D805-F1
#
_cell.length_a   1.000
_cell.length_b   1.000
_cell.length_c   1.000
_cell.angle_alpha   90.00
_cell.angle_beta   90.00
_cell.angle_gamma   90.00
#
_symmetry.space_group_name_H-M   'P 1'
#
loop_
_entity.id
_entity.type
_entity.pdbx_description
1 polymer ?
#
loop_
_entity_poly.entity_id
_entity_poly.type
_entity_poly.pdbx_seq_one_letter_code
_entity_poly.pdbx_strand_id
1 'polypeptide(L)'
;MSITWWEKTVEYKFVVSVMAMERMFLSPLDGTHEQAGDAIFSKNEKWILIEFKKDQISINSEKAKFINYTNARQALSNSDGHHLIVFGSKGDKTRPSILLNYQTYFSSTKKNDVNEVLASGIEFKSFKHYVESFAKFKKASNGGGGLSMNDFSLVAGINSDGSISQYLSLSEFQRQLNMELLHEKELNRDRGYER
;
A
#
# COMPACT_ATOMS: atom_id res chain seq x y z
N MET A 1 -5.63 -34.22 1.61
CA MET A 1 -6.42 -32.96 1.73
C MET A 1 -5.63 -31.84 1.10
N SER A 2 -6.22 -31.05 0.21
CA SER A 2 -5.58 -29.85 -0.36
C SER A 2 -5.98 -28.61 0.45
N ILE A 3 -5.00 -27.80 0.85
CA ILE A 3 -5.27 -26.51 1.49
C ILE A 3 -5.87 -25.56 0.44
N THR A 4 -6.96 -24.91 0.81
CA THR A 4 -7.59 -23.81 0.07
C THR A 4 -7.45 -22.54 0.90
N TRP A 5 -7.10 -21.43 0.26
CA TRP A 5 -7.11 -20.10 0.86
C TRP A 5 -7.72 -19.07 -0.10
N TRP A 6 -8.04 -17.91 0.44
CA TRP A 6 -8.65 -16.80 -0.29
C TRP A 6 -7.73 -15.58 -0.27
N GLU A 7 -8.06 -14.56 -1.06
CA GLU A 7 -7.34 -13.28 -1.07
C GLU A 7 -7.29 -12.65 0.34
N LYS A 8 -8.41 -12.68 1.08
CA LYS A 8 -8.48 -12.22 2.47
C LYS A 8 -7.52 -12.98 3.42
N THR A 9 -7.21 -14.25 3.11
CA THR A 9 -6.21 -15.01 3.88
C THR A 9 -4.79 -14.45 3.66
N VAL A 10 -4.48 -14.01 2.44
CA VAL A 10 -3.19 -13.37 2.10
C VAL A 10 -3.08 -12.03 2.80
N GLU A 11 -4.14 -11.22 2.75
CA GLU A 11 -4.23 -9.92 3.43
C GLU A 11 -4.00 -10.08 4.95
N TYR A 12 -4.73 -10.96 5.62
CA TYR A 12 -4.58 -11.15 7.07
C TYR A 12 -3.19 -11.66 7.44
N LYS A 13 -2.61 -12.56 6.63
CA LYS A 13 -1.23 -13.01 6.85
C LYS A 13 -0.24 -11.86 6.70
N PHE A 14 -0.48 -10.95 5.75
CA PHE A 14 0.34 -9.75 5.58
C PHE A 14 0.22 -8.82 6.78
N VAL A 15 -1.01 -8.51 7.22
CA VAL A 15 -1.31 -7.69 8.41
C VAL A 15 -0.60 -8.24 9.64
N VAL A 16 -0.72 -9.55 9.93
CA VAL A 16 -0.06 -10.18 11.07
C VAL A 16 1.47 -10.09 10.95
N SER A 17 2.01 -10.26 9.75
CA SER A 17 3.45 -10.11 9.50
C SER A 17 3.91 -8.68 9.81
N VAL A 18 3.15 -7.68 9.36
CA VAL A 18 3.39 -6.25 9.62
C VAL A 18 3.31 -5.92 11.11
N MET A 19 2.26 -6.36 11.80
CA MET A 19 2.05 -6.08 13.22
C MET A 19 3.15 -6.67 14.10
N ALA A 20 3.70 -7.83 13.72
CA ALA A 20 4.79 -8.48 14.45
C ALA A 20 6.12 -7.68 14.42
N MET A 21 6.24 -6.65 13.58
CA MET A 21 7.46 -5.84 13.46
C MET A 21 7.49 -4.57 14.34
N GLU A 22 6.43 -4.32 15.11
CA GLU A 22 6.21 -3.13 15.94
C GLU A 22 6.28 -1.78 15.16
N ARG A 23 5.33 -0.87 15.40
CA ARG A 23 5.21 0.48 14.81
C ARG A 23 4.85 0.54 13.32
N MET A 24 3.56 0.40 12.99
CA MET A 24 3.04 0.73 11.66
C MET A 24 1.58 1.17 11.66
N PHE A 25 1.24 2.10 10.75
CA PHE A 25 -0.12 2.50 10.39
C PHE A 25 -0.64 1.64 9.22
N LEU A 26 -1.82 1.04 9.40
CA LEU A 26 -2.47 0.16 8.42
C LEU A 26 -3.91 0.62 8.15
N SER A 27 -4.24 0.88 6.89
CA SER A 27 -5.55 1.41 6.50
C SER A 27 -6.14 0.57 5.36
N PRO A 28 -7.12 -0.30 5.65
CA PRO A 28 -7.81 -1.09 4.62
C PRO A 28 -8.75 -0.19 3.81
N LEU A 29 -8.84 -0.43 2.49
CA LEU A 29 -9.75 0.26 1.58
C LEU A 29 -10.97 -0.63 1.27
N ASP A 30 -12.14 -0.02 1.04
CA ASP A 30 -13.39 -0.73 0.69
C ASP A 30 -14.22 0.09 -0.31
N GLY A 31 -15.07 -0.58 -1.08
CA GLY A 31 -16.01 0.03 -2.03
C GLY A 31 -15.35 0.75 -3.21
N THR A 32 -15.83 1.95 -3.57
CA THR A 32 -15.32 2.71 -4.74
C THR A 32 -13.83 3.10 -4.65
N HIS A 33 -13.25 3.03 -3.46
CA HIS A 33 -11.84 3.35 -3.18
C HIS A 33 -10.87 2.20 -3.50
N GLU A 34 -11.37 0.97 -3.76
CA GLU A 34 -10.57 -0.17 -4.26
C GLU A 34 -9.88 0.12 -5.61
N GLN A 35 -10.26 1.21 -6.29
CA GLN A 35 -9.63 1.56 -7.56
C GLN A 35 -8.18 2.04 -7.40
N ALA A 36 -7.76 2.52 -6.21
CA ALA A 36 -6.34 2.74 -5.92
C ALA A 36 -5.65 1.44 -5.54
N GLY A 37 -6.25 0.61 -4.69
CA GLY A 37 -5.73 -0.67 -4.23
C GLY A 37 -6.52 -1.16 -3.02
N ASP A 38 -6.12 -2.30 -2.44
CA ASP A 38 -6.84 -2.93 -1.32
C ASP A 38 -6.48 -2.31 0.04
N ALA A 39 -5.28 -1.76 0.17
CA ALA A 39 -4.83 -1.14 1.41
C ALA A 39 -3.70 -0.12 1.20
N ILE A 40 -3.62 0.85 2.12
CA ILE A 40 -2.56 1.85 2.21
C ILE A 40 -1.80 1.67 3.53
N PHE A 41 -0.48 1.76 3.47
CA PHE A 41 0.40 1.66 4.63
C PHE A 41 1.31 2.87 4.71
N SER A 42 1.60 3.31 5.93
CA SER A 42 2.59 4.35 6.20
C SER A 42 3.57 3.93 7.30
N LYS A 43 4.87 4.13 7.05
CA LYS A 43 5.95 4.01 8.03
C LYS A 43 6.91 5.19 7.83
N ASN A 44 7.12 6.01 8.86
CA ASN A 44 8.00 7.19 8.79
C ASN A 44 7.69 8.09 7.57
N GLU A 45 6.41 8.43 7.36
CA GLU A 45 5.94 9.31 6.27
C GLU A 45 6.10 8.77 4.84
N LYS A 46 6.53 7.52 4.70
CA LYS A 46 6.64 6.83 3.42
C LYS A 46 5.37 6.05 3.13
N TRP A 47 4.89 6.15 1.91
CA TRP A 47 3.62 5.61 1.46
C TRP A 47 3.81 4.50 0.45
N ILE A 48 3.06 3.42 0.65
CA ILE A 48 2.96 2.31 -0.30
C ILE A 48 1.50 2.01 -0.61
N LEU A 49 1.30 1.50 -1.82
CA LEU A 49 0.04 0.99 -2.31
C LEU A 49 0.13 -0.52 -2.44
N ILE A 50 -0.85 -1.24 -1.91
CA ILE A 50 -0.86 -2.71 -1.95
C ILE A 50 -2.14 -3.24 -2.59
N GLU A 51 -1.96 -4.15 -3.55
CA GLU A 51 -3.00 -5.02 -4.08
C GLU A 51 -2.76 -6.45 -3.58
N PHE A 52 -3.72 -7.03 -2.88
CA PHE A 52 -3.69 -8.44 -2.49
C PHE A 52 -4.27 -9.30 -3.59
N LYS A 53 -3.66 -10.47 -3.79
CA LYS A 53 -4.20 -11.51 -4.68
C LYS A 53 -4.08 -12.86 -4.00
N LYS A 54 -5.07 -13.73 -4.22
CA LYS A 54 -5.03 -15.10 -3.71
C LYS A 54 -3.73 -15.82 -4.10
N ASP A 55 -3.37 -15.76 -5.38
CA ASP A 55 -2.22 -16.43 -5.97
C ASP A 55 -1.71 -15.67 -7.22
N GLN A 56 -0.58 -16.10 -7.78
CA GLN A 56 0.02 -15.49 -8.97
C GLN A 56 -0.95 -15.46 -10.16
N ILE A 57 -1.78 -16.49 -10.32
CA ILE A 57 -2.70 -16.61 -11.47
C ILE A 57 -3.79 -15.54 -11.37
N SER A 58 -4.26 -15.28 -10.15
CA SER A 58 -5.28 -14.27 -9.85
C SER A 58 -4.84 -12.85 -10.22
N ILE A 59 -3.55 -12.58 -10.38
CA ILE A 59 -3.05 -11.27 -10.85
C ILE A 59 -3.59 -10.90 -12.24
N ASN A 60 -3.96 -11.89 -13.07
CA ASN A 60 -4.49 -11.60 -14.40
C ASN A 60 -5.87 -10.92 -14.37
N SER A 61 -6.71 -11.19 -13.35
CA SER A 61 -7.99 -10.49 -13.20
C SER A 61 -7.78 -9.01 -12.88
N GLU A 62 -6.69 -8.67 -12.20
CA GLU A 62 -6.33 -7.30 -11.89
C GLU A 62 -5.95 -6.49 -13.13
N LYS A 63 -5.14 -7.09 -14.00
CA LYS A 63 -4.78 -6.50 -15.30
C LYS A 63 -5.99 -6.24 -16.19
N ALA A 64 -7.06 -7.03 -16.05
CA ALA A 64 -8.29 -6.85 -16.80
C ALA A 64 -9.09 -5.60 -16.38
N LYS A 65 -8.78 -4.98 -15.23
CA LYS A 65 -9.41 -3.73 -14.76
C LYS A 65 -8.94 -2.48 -15.54
N PHE A 66 -7.94 -2.59 -16.42
CA PHE A 66 -7.40 -1.47 -17.20
C PHE A 66 -8.05 -1.35 -18.57
N ILE A 67 -8.17 -0.11 -19.07
CA ILE A 67 -8.61 0.16 -20.45
C ILE A 67 -7.58 -0.44 -21.41
N ASN A 68 -6.30 -0.18 -21.15
CA ASN A 68 -5.16 -0.78 -21.84
C ASN A 68 -4.02 -0.96 -20.83
N TYR A 69 -3.85 -2.20 -20.35
CA TYR A 69 -2.81 -2.53 -19.36
C TYR A 69 -1.39 -2.29 -19.89
N THR A 70 -1.15 -2.53 -21.18
CA THR A 70 0.17 -2.33 -21.79
C THR A 70 0.60 -0.86 -21.73
N ASN A 71 -0.31 0.07 -22.04
CA ASN A 71 -0.04 1.50 -21.95
C ASN A 71 0.18 1.93 -20.49
N ALA A 72 -0.63 1.45 -19.56
CA ALA A 72 -0.48 1.72 -18.13
C ALA A 72 0.89 1.26 -17.63
N ARG A 73 1.28 0.03 -17.99
CA ARG A 73 2.59 -0.55 -17.67
C ARG A 73 3.72 0.30 -18.23
N GLN A 74 3.66 0.67 -19.51
CA GLN A 74 4.70 1.49 -20.15
C GLN A 74 4.86 2.86 -19.46
N ALA A 75 3.76 3.45 -19.01
CA ALA A 75 3.78 4.75 -18.34
C ALA A 75 4.30 4.68 -16.90
N LEU A 76 4.00 3.60 -16.16
CA LEU A 76 4.14 3.56 -14.71
C LEU A 76 5.19 2.56 -14.19
N SER A 77 5.70 1.64 -15.02
CA SER A 77 6.65 0.61 -14.55
C SER A 77 7.98 1.16 -14.05
N ASN A 78 8.36 2.36 -14.47
CA ASN A 78 9.62 2.98 -14.03
C ASN A 78 9.49 3.68 -12.67
N SER A 79 8.27 3.83 -12.14
CA SER A 79 7.99 4.52 -10.88
C SER A 79 7.15 3.68 -9.92
N ASP A 80 6.93 2.39 -10.17
CA ASP A 80 6.04 1.52 -9.40
C ASP A 80 6.69 0.86 -8.17
N GLY A 81 7.88 1.28 -7.75
CA GLY A 81 8.59 0.67 -6.63
C GLY A 81 7.82 0.66 -5.30
N HIS A 82 6.89 1.59 -5.13
CA HIS A 82 6.02 1.76 -3.97
C HIS A 82 4.60 1.19 -4.18
N HIS A 83 4.32 0.57 -5.32
CA HIS A 83 3.06 -0.09 -5.62
C HIS A 83 3.28 -1.59 -5.81
N LEU A 84 2.77 -2.38 -4.87
CA LEU A 84 3.09 -3.80 -4.72
C LEU A 84 1.86 -4.66 -4.92
N ILE A 85 2.09 -5.87 -5.45
CA ILE A 85 1.17 -6.99 -5.40
C ILE A 85 1.69 -7.99 -4.37
N VAL A 86 0.83 -8.37 -3.43
CA VAL A 86 1.11 -9.38 -2.41
C VAL A 86 0.23 -10.60 -2.68
N PHE A 87 0.83 -11.78 -2.79
CA PHE A 87 0.08 -13.00 -3.12
C PHE A 87 0.58 -14.25 -2.44
N GLY A 88 -0.35 -15.20 -2.25
CA GLY A 88 -0.09 -16.48 -1.60
C GLY A 88 0.55 -17.51 -2.52
N SER A 89 1.46 -18.30 -1.97
CA SER A 89 1.90 -19.57 -2.55
C SER A 89 1.90 -20.67 -1.50
N LYS A 90 1.90 -21.94 -1.92
CA LYS A 90 2.03 -23.07 -0.98
C LYS A 90 3.43 -23.02 -0.35
N GLY A 91 3.47 -23.11 0.97
CA GLY A 91 4.72 -23.35 1.69
C GLY A 91 5.19 -24.79 1.59
N ASP A 92 6.21 -25.11 2.39
CA ASP A 92 6.89 -26.40 2.30
C ASP A 92 5.95 -27.60 2.61
N LYS A 93 6.24 -28.74 2.00
CA LYS A 93 5.43 -29.97 2.04
C LYS A 93 5.36 -30.59 3.43
N THR A 94 6.26 -30.18 4.34
CA THR A 94 6.39 -30.73 5.69
C THR A 94 5.28 -30.24 6.64
N ARG A 95 4.74 -29.04 6.43
CA ARG A 95 3.61 -28.50 7.19
C ARG A 95 2.70 -27.60 6.34
N PRO A 96 1.36 -27.77 6.42
CA PRO A 96 0.39 -26.83 5.87
C PRO A 96 0.71 -25.38 6.18
N SER A 97 1.19 -24.65 5.17
CA SER A 97 1.56 -23.24 5.31
C SER A 97 1.34 -22.51 4.00
N ILE A 98 1.08 -21.21 4.12
CA ILE A 98 1.01 -20.26 3.01
C ILE A 98 2.25 -19.40 3.12
N LEU A 99 2.95 -19.17 2.01
CA LEU A 99 4.01 -18.16 1.92
C LEU A 99 3.46 -16.91 1.26
N LEU A 100 3.97 -15.75 1.68
CA LEU A 100 3.70 -14.48 1.01
C LEU A 100 4.81 -14.22 0.00
N ASN A 101 4.41 -13.73 -1.17
CA ASN A 101 5.28 -13.31 -2.23
C ASN A 101 4.95 -11.86 -2.55
N TYR A 102 5.97 -11.14 -2.99
CA TYR A 102 5.90 -9.70 -3.16
C TYR A 102 6.53 -9.32 -4.48
N GLN A 103 5.83 -8.52 -5.27
CA GLN A 103 6.38 -7.93 -6.48
C GLN A 103 5.82 -6.54 -6.71
N THR A 104 6.54 -5.69 -7.42
CA THR A 104 5.98 -4.43 -7.92
C THR A 104 4.89 -4.70 -8.96
N TYR A 105 3.92 -3.79 -9.03
CA TYR A 105 2.67 -4.01 -9.74
C TYR A 105 2.85 -4.15 -11.27
N PHE A 106 3.60 -3.25 -11.90
CA PHE A 106 3.79 -3.17 -13.35
C PHE A 106 5.11 -3.80 -13.81
N SER A 107 6.22 -3.51 -13.12
CA SER A 107 7.55 -4.00 -13.46
C SER A 107 7.77 -5.45 -13.02
N SER A 108 6.95 -5.98 -12.09
CA SER A 108 7.08 -7.34 -11.54
C SER A 108 8.45 -7.61 -10.89
N THR A 109 9.09 -6.54 -10.38
CA THR A 109 10.32 -6.61 -9.61
C THR A 109 10.02 -7.25 -8.26
N LYS A 110 10.67 -8.38 -7.95
CA LYS A 110 10.43 -9.11 -6.70
C LYS A 110 10.94 -8.34 -5.49
N LYS A 111 10.24 -8.48 -4.36
CA LYS A 111 10.70 -8.07 -3.03
C LYS A 111 10.90 -9.32 -2.18
N ASN A 112 11.95 -9.34 -1.38
CA ASN A 112 12.36 -10.54 -0.64
C ASN A 112 11.49 -10.75 0.60
N ASP A 113 11.12 -9.68 1.27
CA ASP A 113 10.34 -9.73 2.48
C ASP A 113 9.50 -8.46 2.67
N VAL A 114 8.73 -8.47 3.75
CA VAL A 114 7.87 -7.36 4.15
C VAL A 114 8.68 -6.12 4.56
N ASN A 115 9.91 -6.24 5.08
CA ASN A 115 10.73 -5.05 5.35
C ASN A 115 11.09 -4.31 4.05
N GLU A 116 11.42 -5.05 2.99
CA GLU A 116 11.72 -4.46 1.69
C GLU A 116 10.47 -3.81 1.05
N VAL A 117 9.29 -4.39 1.25
CA VAL A 117 8.01 -3.79 0.86
C VAL A 117 7.79 -2.47 1.59
N LEU A 118 7.98 -2.44 2.90
CA LEU A 118 7.74 -1.25 3.71
C LEU A 118 8.79 -0.16 3.45
N ALA A 119 10.03 -0.55 3.17
CA ALA A 119 11.13 0.37 2.85
C ALA A 119 10.99 1.02 1.46
N SER A 120 10.17 0.45 0.56
CA SER A 120 9.99 0.96 -0.80
C SER A 120 9.01 2.12 -0.91
N GLY A 121 8.40 2.52 0.21
CA GLY A 121 7.51 3.67 0.23
C GLY A 121 8.21 4.98 -0.12
N ILE A 122 7.43 5.89 -0.68
CA ILE A 122 7.89 7.21 -1.14
C ILE A 122 7.15 8.32 -0.41
N GLU A 123 7.66 9.54 -0.50
CA GLU A 123 7.01 10.70 0.07
C GLU A 123 5.65 10.96 -0.58
N PHE A 124 4.76 11.54 0.20
CA PHE A 124 3.37 11.74 -0.16
C PHE A 124 3.16 12.45 -1.50
N LYS A 125 3.94 13.50 -1.79
CA LYS A 125 3.76 14.29 -3.02
C LYS A 125 3.92 13.43 -4.27
N SER A 126 4.92 12.55 -4.26
CA SER A 126 5.19 11.62 -5.36
C SER A 126 4.20 10.47 -5.37
N PHE A 127 3.81 9.96 -4.19
CA PHE A 127 2.73 8.97 -4.05
C PHE A 127 1.41 9.48 -4.66
N LYS A 128 1.04 10.72 -4.34
CA LYS A 128 -0.13 11.40 -4.89
C LYS A 128 -0.12 11.45 -6.40
N HIS A 129 0.97 11.95 -6.96
CA HIS A 129 1.10 12.06 -8.41
C HIS A 129 1.01 10.70 -9.11
N TYR A 130 1.59 9.66 -8.49
CA TYR A 130 1.50 8.29 -8.98
C TYR A 130 0.07 7.77 -8.98
N VAL A 131 -0.66 7.87 -7.86
CA VAL A 131 -2.04 7.36 -7.73
C VAL A 131 -2.99 8.08 -8.70
N GLU A 132 -2.89 9.40 -8.84
CA GLU A 132 -3.69 10.16 -9.81
C GLU A 132 -3.38 9.74 -11.26
N SER A 133 -2.13 9.40 -11.56
CA SER A 133 -1.75 8.89 -12.88
C SER A 133 -2.24 7.47 -13.11
N PHE A 134 -2.13 6.62 -12.09
CA PHE A 134 -2.62 5.23 -12.09
C PHE A 134 -4.13 5.14 -12.36
N ALA A 135 -4.92 5.94 -11.64
CA ALA A 135 -6.37 5.99 -11.77
C ALA A 135 -6.85 6.24 -13.21
N LYS A 136 -6.13 7.09 -13.96
CA LYS A 136 -6.49 7.45 -15.35
C LYS A 136 -6.45 6.25 -16.31
N PHE A 137 -5.72 5.19 -15.99
CA PHE A 137 -5.63 4.01 -16.84
C PHE A 137 -6.67 2.91 -16.53
N LYS A 138 -7.35 3.01 -15.38
CA LYS A 138 -8.40 2.07 -14.98
C LYS A 138 -9.67 2.30 -15.80
N LYS A 139 -10.41 1.23 -16.07
CA LYS A 139 -11.76 1.34 -16.64
C LYS A 139 -12.63 2.10 -15.64
N ALA A 140 -13.42 3.05 -16.13
CA ALA A 140 -14.43 3.68 -15.29
C ALA A 140 -15.37 2.59 -14.75
N SER A 141 -15.56 2.55 -13.43
CA SER A 141 -16.67 1.80 -12.84
C SER A 141 -18.00 2.36 -13.36
N ASN A 142 -19.08 1.58 -13.33
CA ASN A 142 -20.45 2.02 -13.63
C ASN A 142 -20.98 3.01 -12.57
N GLY A 143 -20.33 4.18 -12.49
CA GLY A 143 -20.49 5.25 -11.52
C GLY A 143 -19.41 6.26 -11.86
N GLY A 144 -19.73 7.18 -12.78
CA GLY A 144 -18.78 8.09 -13.40
C GLY A 144 -18.21 9.12 -12.42
N GLY A 145 -16.89 9.10 -12.29
CA GLY A 145 -16.10 10.10 -11.59
C GLY A 145 -14.66 9.62 -11.61
N GLY A 146 -13.77 10.33 -12.32
CA GLY A 146 -12.35 10.02 -12.24
C GLY A 146 -11.89 10.20 -10.80
N LEU A 147 -11.27 9.17 -10.21
CA LEU A 147 -10.79 9.23 -8.83
C LEU A 147 -9.93 10.48 -8.62
N SER A 148 -10.43 11.36 -7.77
CA SER A 148 -9.68 12.45 -7.17
C SER A 148 -9.12 11.96 -5.84
N MET A 149 -7.95 12.46 -5.43
CA MET A 149 -7.46 12.16 -4.09
C MET A 149 -8.39 12.64 -2.97
N ASN A 150 -9.29 13.58 -3.27
CA ASN A 150 -10.33 14.02 -2.36
C ASN A 150 -11.42 12.96 -2.14
N ASP A 151 -11.51 11.94 -3.01
CA ASP A 151 -12.45 10.83 -2.87
C ASP A 151 -11.98 9.86 -1.78
N PHE A 152 -10.67 9.73 -1.51
CA PHE A 152 -10.13 8.98 -0.35
C PHE A 152 -10.32 9.69 1.00
N SER A 153 -11.31 10.58 1.09
CA SER A 153 -11.62 11.28 2.32
C SER A 153 -12.09 10.27 3.37
N LEU A 154 -11.25 10.11 4.41
CA LEU A 154 -11.48 9.36 5.65
C LEU A 154 -11.20 7.85 5.55
N VAL A 155 -9.93 7.48 5.39
CA VAL A 155 -9.48 6.11 5.69
C VAL A 155 -8.90 6.09 7.11
N ALA A 156 -9.55 5.35 8.01
CA ALA A 156 -9.03 5.13 9.35
C ALA A 156 -7.81 4.20 9.25
N GLY A 157 -6.68 4.57 9.85
CA GLY A 157 -5.57 3.64 9.99
C GLY A 157 -5.28 3.32 11.43
N ILE A 158 -4.88 2.07 11.62
CA ILE A 158 -4.69 1.46 12.93
C ILE A 158 -3.18 1.35 13.15
N ASN A 159 -2.71 1.87 14.28
CA ASN A 159 -1.34 1.72 14.74
C ASN A 159 -1.12 0.34 15.37
N SER A 160 0.13 -0.06 15.54
CA SER A 160 0.48 -1.37 16.13
C SER A 160 0.00 -1.58 17.57
N ASP A 161 -0.31 -0.49 18.30
CA ASP A 161 -0.89 -0.52 19.65
C ASP A 161 -2.42 -0.56 19.66
N GLY A 162 -3.04 -0.69 18.48
CA GLY A 162 -4.50 -0.68 18.31
C GLY A 162 -5.12 0.71 18.42
N SER A 163 -4.33 1.76 18.60
CA SER A 163 -4.82 3.13 18.52
C SER A 163 -5.21 3.45 17.07
N ILE A 164 -6.35 4.11 16.92
CA ILE A 164 -6.78 4.65 15.64
C ILE A 164 -6.07 5.99 15.47
N SER A 165 -5.21 6.09 14.46
CA SER A 165 -4.72 7.39 13.97
C SER A 165 -5.91 8.08 13.28
N GLN A 166 -6.45 9.11 13.94
CA GLN A 166 -7.71 9.75 13.56
C GLN A 166 -7.66 10.35 12.15
N TYR A 167 -8.83 10.25 11.51
CA TYR A 167 -9.39 10.97 10.38
C TYR A 167 -8.53 12.08 9.80
N LEU A 168 -7.86 11.78 8.71
CA LEU A 168 -7.24 12.81 7.90
C LEU A 168 -7.69 12.57 6.47
N SER A 169 -8.45 13.51 5.92
CA SER A 169 -8.37 13.72 4.48
C SER A 169 -6.89 13.84 4.10
N LEU A 170 -6.54 13.45 2.88
CA LEU A 170 -5.15 13.37 2.49
C LEU A 170 -4.37 14.68 2.72
N SER A 171 -5.05 15.83 2.59
CA SER A 171 -4.52 17.16 2.90
C SER A 171 -4.29 17.43 4.39
N GLU A 172 -5.13 16.88 5.26
CA GLU A 172 -4.94 17.02 6.71
C GLU A 172 -3.79 16.13 7.20
N PHE A 173 -3.57 14.98 6.56
CA PHE A 173 -2.46 14.08 6.87
C PHE A 173 -1.13 14.76 6.53
N GLN A 174 -1.07 15.38 5.35
CA GLN A 174 0.08 16.22 4.98
C GLN A 174 0.33 17.36 5.96
N ARG A 175 -0.73 18.01 6.46
CA ARG A 175 -0.61 19.12 7.40
C ARG A 175 -0.05 18.65 8.74
N GLN A 176 -0.52 17.52 9.25
CA GLN A 176 -0.08 16.97 10.52
C GLN A 176 1.37 16.46 10.46
N LEU A 177 1.75 15.77 9.39
CA LEU A 177 3.15 15.38 9.16
C LEU A 177 4.10 16.57 9.08
N ASN A 178 3.73 17.62 8.35
CA ASN A 178 4.53 18.85 8.31
C ASN A 178 4.71 19.48 9.69
N MET A 179 3.71 19.40 10.57
CA MET A 179 3.80 19.92 11.94
C MET A 179 4.71 19.04 12.81
N GLU A 180 4.66 17.72 12.69
CA GLU A 180 5.51 16.78 13.43
C GLU A 180 6.99 16.91 13.01
N LEU A 181 7.27 17.03 11.70
CA LEU A 181 8.62 17.28 11.18
C LEU A 181 9.23 18.60 11.65
N LEU A 182 8.41 19.65 11.78
CA LEU A 182 8.85 20.94 12.30
C LEU A 182 9.20 20.84 13.79
N HIS A 183 8.36 20.13 14.56
CA HIS A 183 8.60 19.91 15.98
C HIS A 183 9.86 19.08 16.25
N GLU A 184 10.11 18.04 15.45
CA GLU A 184 11.31 17.20 15.58
C GLU A 184 12.60 17.96 15.17
N LYS A 185 12.51 18.88 14.21
CA LYS A 185 13.62 19.78 13.85
C LYS A 185 13.92 20.81 14.93
N GLU A 186 12.91 21.33 15.62
CA GLU A 186 13.08 22.23 16.76
C GLU A 186 13.72 21.52 17.95
N LEU A 187 13.21 20.34 18.31
CA LEU A 187 13.77 19.50 19.37
C LEU A 187 15.23 19.09 19.11
N ASN A 188 15.59 18.84 17.85
CA ASN A 188 16.97 18.50 17.47
C ASN A 188 17.88 19.73 17.36
N ARG A 189 17.34 20.93 17.11
CA ARG A 189 18.10 22.18 17.21
C ARG A 189 18.47 22.49 18.66
N ASP A 190 17.54 22.31 19.60
CA ASP A 190 17.79 22.60 21.01
C ASP A 190 18.81 21.63 21.64
N ARG A 191 18.87 20.37 21.18
CA ARG A 191 19.90 19.40 21.60
C ARG A 191 21.27 19.62 20.94
N GLY A 192 21.35 20.47 19.92
CA GLY A 192 22.59 20.80 19.21
C GLY A 192 23.42 21.92 19.84
N TYR A 193 22.88 22.60 20.87
CA TYR A 193 23.55 23.69 21.59
C TYR A 193 24.21 23.25 22.91
N GLU A 194 24.15 21.97 23.27
CA GLU A 194 24.90 21.39 24.39
C GLU A 194 26.14 20.61 23.91
N ARG A 195 27.09 21.28 23.25
CA ARG A 195 28.50 20.86 23.17
C ARG A 195 29.43 22.06 23.02
#